data_AF-A0A9P0PZ98-F1
#
_entry.id   AF-A0A9P0PZ98-F1
#
_cell.length_a   1.000
_cell.length_b   1.000
_cell.length_c   1.000
_cell.angle_alpha   90.00
_cell.angle_beta   90.00
_cell.angle_gamma   90.00
#
_symmetry.space_group_name_H-M   'P 1'
#
loop_
_entity.id
_entity.type
_entity.pdbx_description
1 polymer ?
#
loop_
_entity_poly.entity_id
_entity_poly.type
_entity_poly.pdbx_seq_one_letter_code
_entity_poly.pdbx_strand_id
1 'polypeptide(L)'
;MLTKYSLPILALCFLASRVPPSICQDDSFIIDDNDNNNAPENSNTNTNSVTSSPEFIRCLAECPSTSEYNPICASDMVSYNNPGKLRCAQRCGANIQALRGGTCRGL
;
A
#
# COMPACT_ATOMS: atom_id res chain seq x y z
N MET A 1 40.18 12.20 -28.12
CA MET A 1 40.34 12.72 -26.76
C MET A 1 38.96 13.02 -26.19
N LEU A 2 38.73 12.60 -24.95
CA LEU A 2 37.45 12.44 -24.26
C LEU A 2 36.74 13.79 -23.98
N THR A 3 35.40 13.83 -24.09
CA THR A 3 34.52 14.35 -23.02
C THR A 3 33.04 14.01 -23.25
N LYS A 4 32.46 13.42 -22.20
CA LYS A 4 31.07 13.55 -21.71
C LYS A 4 29.93 12.83 -22.44
N TYR A 5 29.73 11.58 -22.02
CA TYR A 5 28.41 10.98 -21.89
C TYR A 5 27.49 11.88 -21.06
N SER A 6 26.41 12.36 -21.65
CA SER A 6 25.22 12.84 -20.96
C SER A 6 24.02 12.31 -21.73
N LEU A 7 23.73 11.03 -21.51
CA LEU A 7 22.49 10.40 -21.95
C LEU A 7 21.37 10.99 -21.09
N PRO A 8 20.38 11.72 -21.67
CA PRO A 8 19.16 11.98 -20.94
C PRO A 8 18.47 10.62 -20.74
N ILE A 9 18.43 10.16 -19.50
CA ILE A 9 17.66 8.98 -19.08
C ILE A 9 16.18 9.36 -19.18
N LEU A 10 15.68 9.39 -20.41
CA LEU A 10 14.25 9.37 -20.71
C LEU A 10 14.00 8.10 -21.53
N ALA A 11 14.34 6.97 -20.91
CA ALA A 11 14.14 5.65 -21.46
C ALA A 11 13.18 4.86 -20.55
N LEU A 12 11.95 4.75 -21.06
CA LEU A 12 11.23 3.49 -21.13
C LEU A 12 10.83 2.82 -19.80
N CYS A 13 9.69 3.25 -19.26
CA CYS A 13 8.80 2.35 -18.52
C CYS A 13 7.44 2.24 -19.22
N PHE A 14 7.47 1.88 -20.51
CA PHE A 14 6.40 1.08 -21.10
C PHE A 14 7.04 -0.23 -21.52
N LEU A 15 6.31 -1.34 -21.36
CA LEU A 15 6.67 -2.72 -21.68
C LEU A 15 7.19 -3.57 -20.50
N ALA A 16 6.32 -3.82 -19.51
CA ALA A 16 6.01 -5.18 -19.03
C ALA A 16 4.91 -5.15 -17.93
N SER A 17 3.74 -5.71 -18.25
CA SER A 17 2.84 -6.45 -17.34
C SER A 17 2.24 -5.76 -16.08
N ARG A 18 0.93 -5.42 -16.18
CA ARG A 18 -0.09 -5.51 -15.10
C ARG A 18 0.16 -4.77 -13.75
N VAL A 19 0.73 -3.57 -13.77
CA VAL A 19 0.76 -2.73 -12.55
C VAL A 19 -0.35 -1.66 -12.64
N PRO A 20 -1.27 -1.56 -11.65
CA PRO A 20 -2.26 -0.47 -11.61
C PRO A 20 -1.57 0.88 -11.39
N PRO A 21 -2.19 2.01 -11.79
CA PRO A 21 -1.58 3.36 -11.86
C PRO A 21 -1.19 4.01 -10.51
N SER A 22 -0.98 3.23 -9.44
CA SER A 22 -0.65 3.72 -8.10
C SER A 22 0.83 3.60 -7.72
N ILE A 23 1.72 3.18 -8.63
CA ILE A 23 3.15 2.99 -8.36
C ILE A 23 4.00 3.95 -9.21
N CYS A 24 3.52 5.17 -9.36
CA CYS A 24 4.33 6.28 -9.87
C CYS A 24 4.29 7.43 -8.86
N GLN A 25 4.60 7.14 -7.60
CA GLN A 25 4.92 8.18 -6.65
C GLN A 25 6.41 8.16 -6.41
N ASP A 26 7.03 9.30 -6.72
CA ASP A 26 8.30 9.76 -6.22
C ASP A 26 8.25 9.74 -4.69
N ASP A 27 8.60 8.60 -4.11
CA ASP A 27 9.16 8.59 -2.77
C ASP A 27 10.66 8.58 -2.98
N SER A 28 11.28 9.72 -2.71
CA SER A 28 12.68 9.78 -2.34
C SER A 28 12.86 8.84 -1.15
N PHE A 29 13.10 7.56 -1.44
CA PHE A 29 13.43 6.55 -0.45
C PHE A 29 14.83 6.89 0.06
N ILE A 30 14.87 7.70 1.10
CA ILE A 30 16.07 7.86 1.90
C ILE A 30 16.25 6.52 2.65
N ILE A 31 17.10 5.65 2.12
CA ILE A 31 17.74 4.62 2.94
C ILE A 31 18.90 5.33 3.63
N ASP A 32 18.67 5.85 4.82
CA ASP A 32 19.76 6.04 5.75
C ASP A 32 20.00 4.69 6.43
N ASP A 33 20.91 3.91 5.86
CA ASP A 33 21.60 2.84 6.56
C ASP A 33 22.36 3.47 7.74
N ASN A 34 21.77 3.57 8.94
CA ASN A 34 22.47 3.23 10.19
C ASN A 34 21.63 3.31 11.50
N ASP A 35 21.82 2.26 12.31
CA ASP A 35 21.84 2.16 13.78
C ASP A 35 20.58 2.22 14.67
N ASN A 36 20.60 1.24 15.60
CA ASN A 36 19.71 0.97 16.73
C ASN A 36 19.39 2.22 17.59
N ASN A 37 18.12 2.37 18.02
CA ASN A 37 17.66 2.16 19.41
C ASN A 37 16.27 2.78 19.65
N ASN A 38 15.45 2.00 20.36
CA ASN A 38 14.20 2.32 21.07
C ASN A 38 13.91 3.82 21.33
N ALA A 39 12.85 4.36 20.72
CA ALA A 39 12.18 5.58 21.18
C ALA A 39 10.65 5.48 20.93
N PRO A 40 9.79 5.80 21.93
CA PRO A 40 8.34 5.64 21.83
C PRO A 40 7.69 6.97 21.42
N GLU A 41 7.47 7.24 20.13
CA GLU A 41 6.90 8.54 19.74
C GLU A 41 5.72 8.44 18.76
N ASN A 42 4.54 8.49 19.38
CA ASN A 42 3.38 9.29 18.99
C ASN A 42 3.72 10.36 17.94
N SER A 43 3.46 10.06 16.67
CA SER A 43 3.41 11.05 15.60
C SER A 43 1.97 11.19 15.14
N ASN A 44 1.32 12.27 15.62
CA ASN A 44 0.16 12.79 14.93
C ASN A 44 0.65 13.32 13.58
N THR A 45 0.28 12.63 12.51
CA THR A 45 0.42 13.11 11.14
C THR A 45 -0.92 12.85 10.47
N ASN A 46 -1.65 13.94 10.26
CA ASN A 46 -2.94 13.94 9.61
C ASN A 46 -2.70 13.78 8.09
N THR A 47 -2.44 12.53 7.69
CA THR A 47 -2.40 12.09 6.29
C THR A 47 -3.51 11.07 6.10
N ASN A 48 -4.47 11.36 5.23
CA ASN A 48 -5.49 10.41 4.76
C ASN A 48 -4.90 9.29 3.86
N SER A 49 -3.69 8.88 4.17
CA SER A 49 -2.98 7.69 3.71
C SER A 49 -2.50 7.01 4.98
N VAL A 50 -3.12 5.87 5.30
CA VAL A 50 -2.72 5.04 6.42
C VAL A 50 -1.30 4.56 6.13
N THR A 51 -0.30 5.25 6.68
CA THR A 51 1.06 4.74 6.79
C THR A 51 0.96 3.50 7.66
N SER A 52 0.77 2.37 6.99
CA SER A 52 0.51 1.10 7.64
C SER A 52 1.81 0.70 8.31
N SER A 53 1.78 0.44 9.62
CA SER A 53 2.98 0.07 10.35
C SER A 53 3.61 -1.19 9.75
N PRO A 54 4.93 -1.40 9.88
CA PRO A 54 5.58 -2.62 9.40
C PRO A 54 4.92 -3.91 9.93
N GLU A 55 4.41 -3.86 11.17
CA GLU A 55 3.68 -4.97 11.79
C GLU A 55 2.34 -5.24 11.09
N PHE A 56 1.60 -4.18 10.74
CA PHE A 56 0.36 -4.30 10.00
C PHE A 56 0.58 -4.92 8.61
N ILE A 57 1.60 -4.46 7.89
CA ILE A 57 1.96 -5.01 6.57
C ILE A 57 2.34 -6.49 6.68
N ARG A 58 3.15 -6.86 7.68
CA ARG A 58 3.53 -8.27 7.90
C ARG A 58 2.30 -9.13 8.19
N CYS A 59 1.39 -8.66 9.03
CA CYS A 59 0.15 -9.38 9.32
C CYS A 59 -0.71 -9.56 8.05
N LEU A 60 -0.82 -8.52 7.20
CA LEU A 60 -1.55 -8.63 5.94
C LEU A 60 -0.95 -9.67 4.99
N ALA A 61 0.38 -9.82 4.98
CA ALA A 61 1.08 -10.81 4.15
C ALA A 61 0.78 -12.26 4.57
N GLU A 62 0.45 -12.49 5.85
CA GLU A 62 0.09 -13.81 6.39
C GLU A 62 -1.38 -14.18 6.16
N CYS A 63 -2.19 -13.26 5.62
CA CYS A 63 -3.61 -13.49 5.35
C CYS A 63 -3.83 -14.62 4.33
N PRO A 64 -4.62 -15.66 4.66
CA PRO A 64 -5.03 -16.66 3.69
C PRO A 64 -5.75 -16.01 2.50
N SER A 65 -5.26 -16.25 1.30
CA SER A 65 -5.88 -15.75 0.08
C SER A 65 -6.73 -16.82 -0.57
N THR A 66 -8.02 -16.52 -0.78
CA THR A 66 -8.91 -17.32 -1.60
C THR A 66 -9.13 -16.64 -2.94
N SER A 67 -9.38 -17.42 -3.99
CA SER A 67 -9.70 -16.91 -5.33
C SER A 67 -11.15 -16.42 -5.47
N GLU A 68 -11.95 -16.51 -4.40
CA GLU A 68 -13.34 -16.04 -4.40
C GLU A 68 -13.39 -14.52 -4.58
N TYR A 69 -14.27 -14.07 -5.47
CA TYR A 69 -14.53 -12.65 -5.70
C TYR A 69 -15.94 -12.31 -5.22
N ASN A 70 -15.99 -11.69 -4.04
CA ASN A 70 -17.22 -11.19 -3.41
C ASN A 70 -16.89 -9.84 -2.77
N PRO A 71 -16.80 -8.76 -3.57
CA PRO A 71 -16.22 -7.50 -3.12
C PRO A 71 -17.05 -6.86 -2.00
N ILE A 72 -16.38 -6.17 -1.07
CA ILE A 72 -16.99 -5.37 -0.01
C ILE A 72 -16.35 -4.00 0.00
N CYS A 73 -17.17 -2.96 0.14
CA CYS A 73 -16.72 -1.61 0.41
C CYS A 73 -16.61 -1.41 1.91
N ALA A 74 -15.45 -0.99 2.38
CA ALA A 74 -15.19 -0.72 3.79
C ALA A 74 -15.27 0.77 4.13
N SER A 75 -15.28 1.09 5.44
CA SER A 75 -15.45 2.44 5.98
C SER A 75 -14.28 3.39 5.68
N ASP A 76 -13.14 2.85 5.28
CA ASP A 76 -11.97 3.55 4.77
C ASP A 76 -12.05 3.84 3.26
N MET A 77 -13.21 3.58 2.63
CA MET A 77 -13.43 3.69 1.19
C MET A 77 -12.55 2.77 0.34
N VAL A 78 -11.98 1.72 0.93
CA VAL A 78 -11.23 0.69 0.21
C VAL A 78 -12.14 -0.48 -0.16
N SER A 79 -11.98 -0.96 -1.39
CA SER A 79 -12.68 -2.16 -1.87
C SER A 79 -11.85 -3.40 -1.59
N TYR A 80 -12.36 -4.27 -0.72
CA TYR A 80 -11.76 -5.57 -0.45
C TYR A 80 -12.36 -6.61 -1.39
N ASN A 81 -11.53 -7.30 -2.17
CA ASN A 81 -11.98 -8.25 -3.20
C ASN A 81 -12.80 -9.43 -2.67
N ASN A 82 -12.66 -9.74 -1.38
CA ASN A 82 -13.48 -10.73 -0.70
C ASN A 82 -13.62 -10.43 0.80
N PRO A 83 -14.64 -11.01 1.46
CA PRO A 83 -14.88 -10.80 2.90
C PRO A 83 -13.77 -11.36 3.79
N GLY A 84 -13.00 -12.34 3.30
CA GLY A 84 -11.82 -12.85 3.98
C GLY A 84 -10.76 -11.78 4.17
N LYS A 85 -10.45 -11.02 3.11
CA LYS A 85 -9.46 -9.94 3.15
C LYS A 85 -9.86 -8.80 4.09
N LEU A 86 -11.12 -8.40 4.08
CA LEU A 86 -11.63 -7.39 5.03
C LEU A 86 -11.45 -7.86 6.48
N ARG A 87 -11.90 -9.08 6.79
CA ARG A 87 -11.74 -9.65 8.14
C ARG A 87 -10.28 -9.79 8.55
N CYS A 88 -9.40 -10.10 7.61
CA CYS A 88 -7.99 -10.21 7.91
C CYS A 88 -7.38 -8.84 8.25
N ALA A 89 -7.68 -7.80 7.47
CA ALA A 89 -7.26 -6.44 7.78
C ALA A 89 -7.75 -5.98 9.17
N GLN A 90 -9.00 -6.29 9.53
CA GLN A 90 -9.53 -6.02 10.88
C GLN A 90 -8.74 -6.74 11.97
N ARG A 91 -8.40 -8.03 11.77
CA ARG A 91 -7.58 -8.81 12.70
C ARG A 91 -6.16 -8.27 12.84
N CYS A 92 -5.62 -7.71 11.76
CA CYS A 92 -4.33 -7.03 11.75
C CYS A 92 -4.36 -5.66 12.45
N GLY A 93 -5.52 -5.19 12.89
CA GLY A 93 -5.67 -3.94 13.63
C GLY A 93 -6.26 -2.79 12.81
N ALA A 94 -6.71 -3.02 11.58
CA ALA A 94 -7.45 -2.00 10.85
C ALA A 94 -8.80 -1.73 11.54
N ASN A 95 -9.01 -0.49 11.98
CA ASN A 95 -10.30 -0.05 12.52
C ASN A 95 -11.24 0.32 11.37
N ILE A 96 -11.75 -0.71 10.67
CA ILE A 96 -12.60 -0.57 9.49
C ILE A 96 -13.83 -1.46 9.60
N GLN A 97 -14.94 -1.04 9.00
CA GLN A 97 -16.20 -1.77 8.98
C GLN A 97 -16.68 -1.96 7.54
N ALA A 98 -17.47 -3.01 7.30
CA ALA A 98 -18.16 -3.15 6.01
C ALA A 98 -19.26 -2.10 5.90
N LEU A 99 -19.21 -1.25 4.87
CA LEU A 99 -20.29 -0.32 4.54
C LEU A 99 -21.39 -1.00 3.72
N ARG A 100 -20.98 -1.71 2.65
CA ARG A 100 -21.89 -2.44 1.77
C ARG A 100 -21.19 -3.57 1.02
N GLY A 101 -21.99 -4.52 0.54
CA GLY A 101 -21.55 -5.46 -0.49
C GLY A 101 -21.32 -4.73 -1.83
N GLY A 102 -20.34 -5.20 -2.60
CA GLY A 102 -19.87 -4.54 -3.82
C GLY A 102 -18.61 -3.71 -3.60
N THR A 103 -18.09 -3.12 -4.66
CA THR A 103 -16.97 -2.17 -4.56
C THR A 103 -17.44 -0.81 -4.04
N CYS A 104 -16.50 0.05 -3.66
CA CYS A 104 -16.79 1.44 -3.25
C CYS A 104 -17.14 2.36 -4.44
N ARG A 105 -17.16 1.85 -5.68
CA ARG A 105 -17.47 2.66 -6.85
C ARG A 105 -18.92 3.19 -6.77
N GLY A 106 -19.08 4.50 -6.90
CA GLY A 106 -20.38 5.17 -6.89
C GLY A 106 -20.97 5.39 -5.49
N LEU A 107 -20.12 5.42 -4.46
CA LEU A 107 -20.41 6.04 -3.17
C LEU A 107 -19.86 7.47 -3.13
#